data_AF-A0A968T8I3-F1
#
_entry.id   AF-A0A968T8I3-F1
#
_cell.length_a   1.000
_cell.length_b   1.000
_cell.length_c   1.000
_cell.angle_alpha   90.00
_cell.angle_beta   90.00
_cell.angle_gamma   90.00
#
_symmetry.space_group_name_H-M   'P 1'
#
loop_
_entity.id
_entity.type
_entity.pdbx_description
1 polymer ?
#
loop_
_entity_poly.entity_id
_entity_poly.type
_entity_poly.pdbx_seq_one_letter_code
_entity_poly.pdbx_strand_id
1 'polypeptide(L)'
;MKQHIVIDCTELRHLYCDESCTMRELAERYRCSTATISVRLRNCGIEARSGRFEARDIPEAQLRRLYLVERQPLVQIAAHFGVSVATLYNRRRAYGMPTRTEQDSIEQGAGVAD
;
A
#
# COMPACT_ATOMS: atom_id res chain seq x y z
N MET A 1 -26.47 -19.00 -16.43
CA MET A 1 -27.37 -19.35 -15.31
C MET A 1 -26.87 -18.63 -14.06
N LYS A 2 -27.66 -17.73 -13.48
CA LYS A 2 -27.25 -16.97 -12.27
C LYS A 2 -27.65 -17.80 -11.05
N GLN A 3 -26.68 -18.43 -10.39
CA GLN A 3 -26.96 -19.11 -9.12
C GLN A 3 -27.33 -18.05 -8.09
N HIS A 4 -28.54 -18.16 -7.54
CA HIS A 4 -29.04 -17.29 -6.48
C HIS A 4 -28.41 -17.75 -5.16
N ILE A 5 -27.16 -17.35 -4.95
CA ILE A 5 -26.40 -17.74 -3.76
C ILE A 5 -26.75 -16.75 -2.65
N VAL A 6 -27.53 -17.25 -1.69
CA VAL A 6 -27.92 -16.51 -0.49
C VAL A 6 -26.71 -16.50 0.45
N ILE A 7 -25.89 -15.45 0.33
CA ILE A 7 -24.79 -15.22 1.26
C ILE A 7 -25.32 -14.37 2.42
N ASP A 8 -25.27 -14.92 3.63
CA ASP A 8 -25.62 -14.19 4.84
C ASP A 8 -24.58 -13.12 5.16
N CYS A 9 -25.04 -11.92 5.50
CA CYS A 9 -24.15 -10.80 5.79
C CYS A 9 -23.32 -11.01 7.05
N THR A 10 -23.87 -11.72 8.04
CA THR A 10 -23.23 -11.99 9.33
C THR A 10 -22.10 -12.99 9.16
N GLU A 11 -22.38 -14.08 8.45
CA GLU A 11 -21.39 -15.11 8.13
C GLU A 11 -20.26 -14.54 7.26
N LEU A 12 -20.62 -13.76 6.23
CA LEU A 12 -19.64 -13.12 5.36
C LEU A 12 -18.74 -12.15 6.14
N ARG A 13 -19.29 -11.42 7.11
CA ARG A 13 -18.52 -10.57 8.01
C ARG A 13 -17.58 -11.38 8.89
N HIS A 14 -18.07 -12.46 9.50
CA HIS A 14 -17.26 -13.31 10.38
C HIS A 14 -16.08 -13.90 9.61
N LEU A 15 -16.32 -14.52 8.46
CA LEU A 15 -15.25 -15.09 7.63
C LEU A 15 -14.24 -14.04 7.15
N TYR A 16 -14.70 -12.81 6.87
CA TYR A 16 -13.86 -11.74 6.35
C TYR A 16 -13.06 -10.99 7.44
N CYS A 17 -13.66 -10.78 8.62
CA CYS A 17 -13.03 -10.06 9.73
C CYS A 17 -12.29 -10.99 10.71
N ASP A 18 -12.89 -12.11 11.07
CA ASP A 18 -12.39 -13.04 12.10
C ASP A 18 -11.41 -14.05 11.51
N GLU A 19 -11.84 -14.80 10.48
CA GLU A 19 -10.97 -15.77 9.79
C GLU A 19 -10.00 -15.11 8.80
N SER A 20 -10.11 -13.79 8.57
CA SER A 20 -9.29 -13.03 7.60
C SER A 20 -9.25 -13.63 6.20
N CYS A 21 -10.30 -14.35 5.79
CA CYS A 21 -10.40 -14.94 4.46
C CYS A 21 -10.35 -13.86 3.38
N THR A 22 -9.60 -14.16 2.31
CA THR A 22 -9.56 -13.28 1.14
C THR A 22 -10.85 -13.35 0.33
N MET A 23 -11.13 -12.31 -0.46
CA MET A 23 -12.28 -12.31 -1.38
C MET A 23 -12.23 -13.48 -2.37
N ARG A 24 -11.03 -13.97 -2.70
CA ARG A 24 -10.84 -15.13 -3.57
C ARG A 24 -11.24 -16.42 -2.87
N GLU A 25 -10.79 -16.65 -1.64
CA GLU A 25 -11.18 -17.84 -0.87
C GLU A 25 -12.69 -17.88 -0.62
N LEU A 26 -13.29 -16.74 -0.31
CA LEU A 26 -14.75 -16.61 -0.21
C LEU A 26 -15.43 -16.95 -1.55
N ALA A 27 -14.91 -16.43 -2.67
CA ALA A 27 -15.42 -16.73 -4.00
C ALA A 27 -15.34 -18.23 -4.32
N GLU A 28 -14.23 -18.91 -3.97
CA GLU A 28 -14.06 -20.36 -4.15
C GLU A 28 -15.01 -21.15 -3.24
N ARG A 29 -15.13 -20.78 -1.95
CA ARG A 29 -16.02 -21.43 -0.97
C ARG A 29 -17.50 -21.33 -1.37
N TYR A 30 -17.94 -20.16 -1.83
CA TYR A 30 -19.32 -19.94 -2.29
C TYR A 30 -19.53 -20.24 -3.78
N ARG A 31 -18.51 -20.74 -4.50
CA ARG A 31 -18.50 -20.96 -5.96
C ARG A 31 -19.05 -19.75 -6.74
N CYS A 32 -18.68 -18.57 -6.30
CA CYS A 32 -19.05 -17.29 -6.88
C CYS A 32 -17.86 -16.59 -7.52
N SER A 33 -18.12 -15.53 -8.27
CA SER A 33 -17.06 -14.59 -8.68
C SER A 33 -16.70 -13.65 -7.52
N THR A 34 -15.44 -13.22 -7.48
CA THR A 34 -14.96 -12.18 -6.54
C THR A 34 -15.77 -10.88 -6.64
N ALA A 35 -16.26 -10.55 -7.83
CA ALA A 35 -17.17 -9.43 -8.05
C ALA A 35 -18.48 -9.57 -7.26
N THR A 36 -19.08 -10.77 -7.21
CA THR A 36 -20.29 -11.05 -6.44
C THR A 36 -20.04 -10.87 -4.94
N ILE A 37 -18.91 -11.36 -4.45
CA ILE A 37 -18.50 -11.19 -3.05
C ILE A 37 -18.30 -9.71 -2.73
N SER A 38 -17.65 -8.94 -3.60
CA SER A 38 -17.45 -7.48 -3.42
C SER A 38 -18.78 -6.71 -3.37
N VAL A 39 -19.71 -6.99 -4.28
CA VAL A 39 -21.06 -6.41 -4.26
C VAL A 39 -21.80 -6.79 -2.98
N ARG A 40 -21.66 -8.04 -2.53
CA ARG A 40 -22.33 -8.51 -1.32
C ARG A 40 -21.75 -7.88 -0.06
N LEU A 41 -20.41 -7.80 0.07
CA LEU A 41 -19.73 -7.09 1.14
C LEU A 41 -20.23 -5.65 1.23
N ARG A 42 -20.31 -4.94 0.08
CA ARG A 42 -20.84 -3.58 0.01
C ARG A 42 -22.31 -3.50 0.44
N ASN A 43 -23.17 -4.40 -0.05
CA ASN A 43 -24.59 -4.44 0.32
C ASN A 43 -24.80 -4.76 1.80
N CYS A 44 -23.89 -5.54 2.40
CA CYS A 44 -23.88 -5.86 3.82
C CYS A 44 -23.18 -4.79 4.69
N GLY A 45 -22.78 -3.64 4.10
CA GLY A 45 -22.10 -2.55 4.80
C GLY A 45 -20.71 -2.94 5.33
N ILE A 46 -20.08 -3.94 4.72
CA ILE A 46 -18.72 -4.40 5.03
C ILE A 46 -17.78 -3.62 4.13
N GLU A 47 -17.04 -2.68 4.70
CA GLU A 47 -15.98 -2.02 3.95
C GLU A 47 -14.96 -3.08 3.54
N ALA A 48 -14.79 -3.25 2.23
CA ALA A 48 -13.73 -4.08 1.70
C ALA A 48 -12.41 -3.55 2.26
N ARG A 49 -11.61 -4.42 2.89
CA ARG A 49 -10.19 -4.15 3.17
C ARG A 49 -9.62 -3.65 1.86
N SER A 50 -9.38 -2.35 1.77
CA SER A 50 -8.86 -1.75 0.56
C SER A 50 -7.53 -2.44 0.34
N GLY A 51 -7.41 -3.24 -0.73
CA GLY A 51 -6.16 -3.89 -1.13
C GLY A 51 -5.03 -2.90 -1.45
N ARG A 52 -5.24 -1.59 -1.19
CA ARG A 52 -4.14 -0.68 -0.87
C ARG A 52 -3.49 -1.20 0.40
N PHE A 53 -2.53 -2.09 0.18
CA PHE A 53 -1.33 -2.30 0.98
C PHE A 53 -1.28 -1.21 2.04
N GLU A 54 -1.58 -1.56 3.30
CA GLU A 54 -1.62 -0.58 4.40
C GLU A 54 -0.43 0.32 4.18
N ALA A 55 -0.72 1.58 3.83
CA ALA A 55 0.32 2.49 3.45
C ALA A 55 1.02 2.81 4.75
N ARG A 56 1.95 1.93 5.18
CA ARG A 56 2.75 2.10 6.38
C ARG A 56 3.14 3.56 6.36
N ASP A 57 2.77 4.24 7.43
CA ASP A 57 2.93 5.67 7.41
C ASP A 57 4.41 5.97 7.49
N ILE A 58 4.99 6.30 6.33
CA ILE A 58 6.38 6.71 6.21
C ILE A 58 6.34 8.23 6.24
N PRO A 59 6.61 8.86 7.39
CA PRO A 59 6.59 10.30 7.49
C PRO A 59 7.62 10.90 6.53
N GLU A 60 7.21 11.91 5.76
CA GLU A 60 8.05 12.59 4.78
C GLU A 60 9.38 13.04 5.40
N ALA A 61 9.31 13.64 6.60
CA ALA A 61 10.49 14.13 7.32
C ALA A 61 11.53 13.04 7.57
N GLN A 62 11.10 11.84 7.96
CA GLN A 62 12.00 10.72 8.24
C GLN A 62 12.60 10.18 6.95
N LEU A 63 11.79 10.02 5.90
CA LEU A 63 12.29 9.60 4.59
C LEU A 63 13.30 10.62 4.03
N ARG A 64 13.04 11.92 4.23
CA ARG A 64 13.90 13.00 3.75
C ARG A 64 15.23 13.00 4.45
N ARG A 65 15.22 12.84 5.78
CA ARG A 65 16.43 12.73 6.58
C ARG A 65 17.27 11.52 6.17
N LEU A 66 16.69 10.33 6.13
CA LEU A 66 17.42 9.10 5.79
C LEU A 66 17.97 9.13 4.34
N TYR A 67 17.18 9.67 3.41
CA TYR A 67 17.54 9.66 1.99
C TYR A 67 18.49 10.80 1.58
N LEU A 68 18.26 12.02 2.06
CA LEU A 68 19.01 13.23 1.68
C LEU A 68 20.13 13.57 2.66
N VAL A 69 19.92 13.42 3.97
CA VAL A 69 20.93 13.76 5.00
C VAL A 69 21.87 12.59 5.24
N GLU A 70 21.32 11.41 5.56
CA GLU A 70 22.13 10.23 5.88
C GLU A 70 22.60 9.45 4.63
N ARG A 71 22.16 9.85 3.44
CA ARG A 71 22.45 9.19 2.15
C ARG A 71 22.30 7.66 2.18
N GLN A 72 21.34 7.12 2.94
CA GLN A 72 21.06 5.68 2.99
C GLN A 72 20.37 5.15 1.74
N PRO A 73 20.75 3.99 1.19
CA PRO A 73 20.10 3.44 0.00
C PRO A 73 18.63 3.11 0.26
N LEU A 74 17.76 3.33 -0.73
CA LEU A 74 16.31 3.07 -0.61
C LEU A 74 16.00 1.63 -0.19
N VAL A 75 16.86 0.68 -0.52
CA VAL A 75 16.73 -0.73 -0.10
C VAL A 75 16.85 -0.87 1.42
N GLN A 76 17.79 -0.17 2.04
CA GLN A 76 17.99 -0.20 3.49
C GLN A 76 16.87 0.54 4.22
N ILE A 77 16.43 1.68 3.67
CA ILE A 77 15.26 2.41 4.17
C ILE A 77 13.99 1.54 4.06
N ALA A 78 13.82 0.83 2.94
CA ALA A 78 12.71 -0.10 2.71
C ALA A 78 12.68 -1.21 3.77
N ALA A 79 13.84 -1.82 4.04
CA ALA A 79 13.99 -2.82 5.09
C ALA A 79 13.68 -2.25 6.49
N HIS A 80 14.14 -1.03 6.78
CA HIS A 80 13.89 -0.36 8.05
C HIS A 80 12.39 -0.12 8.32
N PHE A 81 11.64 0.32 7.31
CA PHE A 81 10.19 0.51 7.41
C PHE A 81 9.37 -0.75 7.15
N GLY A 82 10.01 -1.86 6.75
CA GLY A 82 9.34 -3.09 6.34
C GLY A 82 8.39 -2.90 5.16
N VAL A 83 8.75 -2.04 4.20
CA VAL A 83 8.01 -1.79 2.97
C VAL A 83 8.81 -2.23 1.76
N SER A 84 8.17 -2.39 0.61
CA SER A 84 8.88 -2.61 -0.65
C SER A 84 9.56 -1.33 -1.13
N VAL A 85 10.69 -1.47 -1.83
CA VAL A 85 11.39 -0.35 -2.46
C VAL A 85 10.46 0.41 -3.43
N ALA A 86 9.56 -0.29 -4.12
CA ALA A 86 8.54 0.32 -4.97
C ALA A 86 7.60 1.27 -4.19
N THR A 87 7.22 0.93 -2.96
CA THR A 87 6.41 1.79 -2.09
C THR A 87 7.16 3.07 -1.74
N LEU A 88 8.47 2.97 -1.45
CA LEU A 88 9.32 4.13 -1.21
C LEU A 88 9.49 5.00 -2.46
N TYR A 89 9.63 4.42 -3.65
CA TYR A 89 9.67 5.18 -4.89
C TYR A 89 8.39 5.98 -5.11
N ASN A 90 7.23 5.35 -4.89
CA ASN A 90 5.93 6.02 -5.00
C ASN A 90 5.78 7.14 -3.95
N ARG A 91 6.16 6.90 -2.69
CA ARG A 91 6.16 7.93 -1.62
C ARG A 91 7.12 9.07 -1.95
N ARG A 92 8.36 8.80 -2.37
CA ARG A 92 9.35 9.81 -2.79
C ARG A 92 8.79 10.72 -3.90
N ARG A 93 8.15 10.11 -4.91
CA ARG A 93 7.50 10.84 -6.01
C ARG A 93 6.29 11.64 -5.53
N ALA A 94 5.47 11.07 -4.65
CA ALA A 94 4.33 11.78 -4.05
C ALA A 94 4.76 12.99 -3.22
N TYR A 95 5.90 12.90 -2.53
CA TYR A 95 6.50 14.01 -1.75
C TYR A 95 7.36 14.96 -2.59
N GLY A 96 7.51 14.73 -3.89
CA GLY A 96 8.30 15.61 -4.76
C GLY A 96 9.77 15.73 -4.38
N MET A 97 10.37 14.69 -3.80
CA MET A 97 11.76 14.76 -3.32
C MET A 97 12.73 14.62 -4.50
N PRO A 98 13.79 15.46 -4.58
CA PRO A 98 14.77 15.36 -5.65
C PRO A 98 15.51 14.02 -5.62
N THR A 99 16.00 13.56 -6.77
CA THR A 99 16.92 12.42 -6.80
C THR A 99 18.27 12.80 -6.21
N ARG A 100 19.07 11.82 -5.79
CA ARG A 100 20.45 12.06 -5.33
C ARG A 100 21.30 12.80 -6.34
N THR A 101 21.13 12.51 -7.63
CA THR A 101 21.89 13.16 -8.70
C THR A 101 21.52 14.63 -8.82
N GLU A 102 20.23 14.97 -8.69
CA GLU A 102 19.78 16.36 -8.67
C GLU A 102 20.28 17.09 -7.43
N GLN A 103 20.27 16.45 -6.26
CA GLN A 103 20.76 17.08 -5.03
C GLN A 103 22.26 17.31 -5.05
N ASP A 104 23.05 16.34 -5.54
CA ASP A 104 24.51 16.51 -5.67
C ASP A 104 24.83 17.70 -6.61
N SER A 105 24.05 17.86 -7.69
CA SER A 105 24.21 19.02 -8.59
C SER A 105 23.87 20.36 -7.92
N ILE A 106 22.89 20.40 -7.02
CA ILE A 106 22.52 21.59 -6.24
C ILE A 106 23.62 21.93 -5.22
N GLU A 107 24.19 20.94 -4.56
CA GLU A 107 25.28 21.12 -3.59
C GLU A 107 26.60 21.54 -4.27
N GLN A 108 26.94 20.94 -5.41
CA GLN A 108 28.16 21.25 -6.18
C GLN A 108 28.08 22.58 -6.94
N GLY A 109 26.87 23.07 -7.26
CA GLY A 109 26.66 24.38 -7.88
C GLY A 109 26.80 25.57 -6.92
N ALA A 110 26.81 25.33 -5.61
CA ALA A 110 26.97 26.37 -4.58
C ALA A 110 28.44 26.62 -4.19
N GLY A 111 29.40 25.93 -4.82
CA GLY A 111 30.82 25.91 -4.43
C GLY A 111 31.82 26.49 -5.44
N VAL A 112 31.40 27.31 -6.41
CA VAL A 112 32.32 28.09 -7.27
C VAL A 112 31.96 29.57 -7.18
N ALA A 113 32.54 30.21 -6.18
CA ALA A 113 32.75 31.66 -6.10
C ALA A 113 33.93 31.89 -5.15
N ASP A 114 35.14 31.59 -5.63
CA ASP A 114 36.38 32.24 -5.21
C ASP A 114 37.28 32.42 -6.44
#